data_AF-A0AAV9Z1N8-F1
#
_entry.id   AF-A0AAV9Z1N8-F1
#
_cell.length_a   1.000
_cell.length_b   1.000
_cell.length_c   1.000
_cell.angle_alpha   90.00
_cell.angle_beta   90.00
_cell.angle_gamma   90.00
#
_symmetry.space_group_name_H-M   'P 1'
#
loop_
_entity.id
_entity.type
_entity.pdbx_description
1 polymer ?
#
loop_
_entity_poly.entity_id
_entity_poly.type
_entity_poly.pdbx_seq_one_letter_code
_entity_poly.pdbx_strand_id
1 'polypeptide(L)'
;MEAAPLLGFGDAFLPTVDREELRGVVTSAETLLPYVLRVCHTHVFRGIPEAPHLSREEHSRLRGFVSLQSPEAVVWIADLPDPDGTIKRWWKHKIMHVWLLAAIIQCLSCIALNDWHSMPATTNLGEAQHAHNNAETGTQMGIIESFKKYAEYDARRAAEIAVKLATGNLKNNQNELVHRYASSSRRHAAAANKATKAQAADERVVALTNTKAQIDAELKQAKAEAKSNSSGRVRVRRPTKEKSADNTSEKNSSAPDASAESSESTQLRSREPQLSSTVAPITTAAKAAKRKADANVTPTKRRKKCDPLEGWALGIKQQR
;
A
#
# COMPACT_ATOMS: atom_id res chain seq x y z
N MET A 1 5.96 2.51 29.17
CA MET A 1 7.06 3.01 28.30
C MET A 1 8.24 3.28 29.19
N GLU A 2 9.36 2.63 28.91
CA GLU A 2 10.56 2.77 29.72
C GLU A 2 11.31 4.01 29.24
N ALA A 3 11.54 4.96 30.15
CA ALA A 3 12.26 6.20 29.84
C ALA A 3 13.75 5.92 29.53
N ALA A 4 14.35 4.96 30.23
CA ALA A 4 15.78 4.68 30.14
C ALA A 4 16.23 4.21 28.74
N PRO A 5 15.55 3.27 28.04
CA PRO A 5 15.92 2.91 26.67
C PRO A 5 15.85 4.07 25.69
N LEU A 6 14.87 4.98 25.84
CA LEU A 6 14.74 6.15 24.98
C LEU A 6 15.83 7.19 25.23
N LEU A 7 16.21 7.38 26.48
CA LEU A 7 17.36 8.22 26.84
C LEU A 7 18.66 7.63 26.31
N GLY A 8 18.89 6.32 26.46
CA GLY A 8 20.04 5.64 25.87
C GLY A 8 20.08 5.73 24.34
N PHE A 9 18.93 5.66 23.67
CA PHE A 9 18.83 5.97 22.25
C PHE A 9 19.25 7.41 21.94
N GLY A 10 18.77 8.38 22.72
CA GLY A 10 19.17 9.78 22.59
C GLY A 10 20.67 9.97 22.73
N ASP A 11 21.28 9.36 23.76
CA ASP A 11 22.73 9.44 24.00
C ASP A 11 23.54 8.80 22.87
N ALA A 12 23.11 7.65 22.36
CA ALA A 12 23.77 6.98 21.24
C ALA A 12 23.65 7.78 19.93
N PHE A 13 22.54 8.50 19.73
CA PHE A 13 22.28 9.28 18.53
C PHE A 13 22.94 10.67 18.57
N LEU A 14 23.16 11.23 19.77
CA LEU A 14 23.68 12.57 19.99
C LEU A 14 24.99 12.87 19.21
N PRO A 15 25.99 11.97 19.13
CA PRO A 15 27.22 12.21 18.35
C PRO A 15 26.99 12.33 16.84
N THR A 16 25.87 11.82 16.32
CA THR A 16 25.54 11.86 14.89
C THR A 16 24.87 13.17 14.45
N VAL A 17 24.50 14.02 15.40
CA VAL A 17 23.81 15.28 15.15
C VAL A 17 24.81 16.33 14.64
N ASP A 18 25.16 16.24 13.35
CA ASP A 18 26.09 17.17 12.70
C ASP A 18 25.37 18.37 12.05
N ARG A 19 24.43 18.97 12.79
CA ARG A 19 23.76 20.20 12.34
C ARG A 19 24.19 21.37 13.18
N GLU A 20 24.91 22.29 12.55
CA GLU A 20 25.33 23.57 13.14
C GLU A 20 24.14 24.35 13.72
N GLU A 21 22.96 24.21 13.12
CA GLU A 21 21.70 24.81 13.60
C GLU A 21 21.18 24.23 14.93
N LEU A 22 21.56 22.99 15.26
CA LEU A 22 21.17 22.31 16.51
C LEU A 22 22.27 22.40 17.57
N ARG A 23 23.51 22.73 17.18
CA ARG A 23 24.63 22.96 18.11
C ARG A 23 24.30 24.15 19.01
N GLY A 24 24.01 23.86 20.28
CA GLY A 24 23.69 24.85 21.31
C GLY A 24 22.26 24.76 21.86
N VAL A 25 21.34 24.10 21.16
CA VAL A 25 20.01 23.78 21.69
C VAL A 25 19.96 22.33 22.17
N VAL A 26 20.62 21.44 21.42
CA VAL A 26 20.70 20.01 21.75
C VAL A 26 22.02 19.74 22.46
N THR A 27 21.96 19.54 23.78
CA THR A 27 23.13 19.28 24.64
C THR A 27 23.07 17.95 25.37
N SER A 28 21.90 17.30 25.40
CA SER A 28 21.65 16.02 26.04
C SER A 28 20.57 15.22 25.31
N ALA A 29 20.42 13.93 25.66
CA ALA A 29 19.33 13.10 25.15
C ALA A 29 17.95 13.75 25.36
N GLU A 30 17.69 14.33 26.54
CA GLU A 30 16.40 14.98 26.84
C GLU A 30 16.10 16.15 25.90
N THR A 31 17.12 16.91 25.50
CA THR A 31 16.95 18.03 24.55
C THR A 31 16.87 17.56 23.10
N LEU A 32 17.42 16.38 22.78
CA LEU A 32 17.39 15.78 21.45
C LEU A 32 16.04 15.11 21.13
N LEU A 33 15.50 14.32 22.08
CA LEU A 33 14.32 13.51 21.86
C LEU A 33 13.10 14.29 21.32
N PRO A 34 12.80 15.54 21.75
CA PRO A 34 11.72 16.35 21.18
C PRO A 34 11.81 16.59 19.66
N TYR A 35 12.99 16.46 19.06
CA TYR A 35 13.24 16.69 17.64
C TYR A 35 13.14 15.44 16.77
N VAL A 36 13.19 14.25 17.38
CA VAL A 36 13.36 12.98 16.64
C VAL A 36 12.39 11.89 17.08
N LEU A 37 11.83 11.99 18.28
CA LEU A 37 10.98 10.96 18.85
C LEU A 37 9.51 11.36 18.76
N ARG A 38 8.70 10.45 18.20
CA ARG A 38 7.26 10.42 18.40
C ARG A 38 6.87 9.09 19.01
N VAL A 39 6.18 9.17 20.13
CA VAL A 39 5.66 7.99 20.81
C VAL A 39 4.41 7.50 20.11
N CYS A 40 4.33 6.19 19.93
CA CYS A 40 3.14 5.56 19.38
C CYS A 40 1.93 5.72 20.31
N HIS A 41 0.78 6.13 19.78
CA HIS A 41 -0.40 6.46 20.57
C HIS A 41 -0.96 5.25 21.34
N THR A 42 -0.90 4.02 20.78
CA THR A 42 -1.32 2.80 21.49
C THR A 42 -0.56 2.62 22.81
N HIS A 43 0.76 2.87 22.83
CA HIS A 43 1.56 2.77 24.05
C HIS A 43 1.19 3.85 25.06
N VAL A 44 0.82 5.06 24.59
CA VAL A 44 0.28 6.10 25.46
C VAL A 44 -1.03 5.63 26.09
N PHE A 45 -1.98 5.17 25.26
CA PHE A 45 -3.32 4.79 25.71
C PHE A 45 -3.34 3.57 26.62
N ARG A 46 -2.50 2.56 26.38
CA ARG A 46 -2.34 1.42 27.30
C ARG A 46 -1.68 1.82 28.62
N GLY A 47 -0.89 2.90 28.60
CA GLY A 47 -0.24 3.44 29.79
C GLY A 47 -1.12 4.40 30.59
N ILE A 48 -2.32 4.76 30.11
CA ILE A 48 -3.29 5.53 30.90
C ILE A 48 -3.91 4.58 31.92
N PRO A 49 -3.84 4.88 33.23
CA PRO A 49 -4.40 4.00 34.25
C PRO A 49 -5.92 3.88 34.09
N GLU A 50 -6.46 2.71 34.41
CA GLU A 50 -7.91 2.56 34.58
C GLU A 50 -8.35 3.39 35.78
N ALA A 51 -9.32 4.28 35.55
CA ALA A 51 -9.82 5.21 36.55
C ALA A 51 -11.36 5.16 36.58
N PRO A 52 -11.95 4.15 37.25
CA PRO A 52 -13.39 3.91 37.21
C PRO A 52 -14.21 5.03 37.87
N HIS A 53 -13.57 5.89 38.67
CA HIS A 53 -14.20 7.06 39.29
C HIS A 53 -14.39 8.23 38.31
N LEU A 54 -13.71 8.22 37.15
CA LEU A 54 -13.91 9.24 36.13
C LEU A 54 -15.19 8.94 35.34
N SER A 55 -15.92 10.00 34.99
CA SER A 55 -16.97 9.93 33.99
C SER A 55 -16.42 9.47 32.64
N ARG A 56 -17.31 8.99 31.76
CA ARG A 56 -16.94 8.59 30.40
C ARG A 56 -16.33 9.77 29.63
N GLU A 57 -16.86 10.97 29.86
CA GLU A 57 -16.42 12.23 29.25
C GLU A 57 -15.02 12.61 29.72
N GLU A 58 -14.73 12.53 31.02
CA GLU A 58 -13.39 12.78 31.58
C GLU A 58 -12.37 11.77 31.09
N HIS A 59 -12.73 10.48 31.06
CA HIS A 59 -11.84 9.45 30.53
C HIS A 59 -11.60 9.61 29.02
N SER A 60 -12.62 10.00 28.26
CA SER A 60 -12.49 10.33 26.84
C SER A 60 -11.58 11.55 26.63
N ARG A 61 -11.76 12.61 27.44
CA ARG A 61 -10.91 13.81 27.43
C ARG A 61 -9.46 13.47 27.80
N LEU A 62 -9.27 12.57 28.78
CA LEU A 62 -7.95 12.08 29.20
C LEU A 62 -7.26 11.31 28.09
N ARG A 63 -7.99 10.53 27.29
CA ARG A 63 -7.44 9.90 26.07
C ARG A 63 -7.21 10.91 24.93
N GLY A 64 -8.01 11.96 24.86
CA GLY A 64 -7.90 13.02 23.85
C GLY A 64 -6.68 13.94 24.00
N PHE A 65 -5.93 13.88 25.11
CA PHE A 65 -4.84 14.81 25.39
C PHE A 65 -3.69 14.76 24.35
N VAL A 66 -3.55 13.66 23.62
CA VAL A 66 -2.55 13.53 22.54
C VAL A 66 -2.82 14.46 21.36
N SER A 67 -4.06 14.95 21.23
CA SER A 67 -4.52 15.81 20.13
C SER A 67 -4.59 17.29 20.52
N LEU A 68 -4.04 17.67 21.69
CA LEU A 68 -4.05 19.05 22.14
C LEU A 68 -3.28 19.96 21.17
N GLN A 69 -3.86 21.14 20.93
CA GLN A 69 -3.32 22.13 19.99
C GLN A 69 -2.55 23.25 20.69
N SER A 70 -2.66 23.34 22.03
CA SER A 70 -2.02 24.38 22.83
C SER A 70 -1.31 23.75 24.04
N PRO A 71 -0.10 24.25 24.39
CA PRO A 71 0.64 23.80 25.57
C PRO A 71 -0.10 24.05 26.89
N GLU A 72 -0.93 25.08 26.97
CA GLU A 72 -1.68 25.45 28.18
C GLU A 72 -2.82 24.45 28.46
N ALA A 73 -3.32 23.80 27.40
CA ALA A 73 -4.44 22.87 27.46
C ALA A 73 -4.09 21.52 28.12
N VAL A 74 -2.89 21.33 28.66
CA VAL A 74 -2.49 20.15 29.44
C VAL A 74 -2.74 20.29 30.95
N VAL A 75 -2.91 21.52 31.44
CA VAL A 75 -2.94 21.83 32.89
C VAL A 75 -4.11 21.15 33.59
N TRP A 76 -5.26 21.02 32.91
CA TRP A 76 -6.48 20.44 33.48
C TRP A 76 -6.34 18.99 33.94
N ILE A 77 -5.32 18.24 33.46
CA ILE A 77 -5.10 16.85 33.90
C ILE A 77 -4.72 16.80 35.38
N ALA A 78 -4.05 17.84 35.90
CA ALA A 78 -3.71 17.94 37.31
C ALA A 78 -4.94 18.13 38.22
N ASP A 79 -6.02 18.67 37.65
CA ASP A 79 -7.26 19.02 38.35
C ASP A 79 -8.31 17.89 38.33
N LEU A 80 -8.02 16.78 37.65
CA LEU A 80 -8.93 15.63 37.61
C LEU A 80 -9.16 15.04 39.02
N PRO A 81 -10.39 14.60 39.33
CA PRO A 81 -10.65 13.84 40.54
C PRO A 81 -9.85 12.55 40.47
N ASP A 82 -9.09 12.27 41.54
CA ASP A 82 -8.18 11.13 41.60
C ASP A 82 -7.99 10.69 43.06
N PRO A 83 -9.01 10.02 43.65
CA PRO A 83 -9.00 9.64 45.06
C PRO A 83 -7.81 8.75 45.41
N ASP A 84 -7.38 7.89 44.48
CA ASP A 84 -6.29 6.94 44.68
C ASP A 84 -4.91 7.51 44.32
N GLY A 85 -4.87 8.75 43.79
CA GLY A 85 -3.65 9.41 43.34
C GLY A 85 -2.99 8.78 42.09
N THR A 86 -3.68 7.88 41.40
CA THR A 86 -3.11 7.09 40.30
C THR A 86 -2.91 7.95 39.05
N ILE A 87 -3.89 8.78 38.70
CA ILE A 87 -3.78 9.70 37.55
C ILE A 87 -2.71 10.76 37.82
N LYS A 88 -2.67 11.33 39.02
CA LYS A 88 -1.69 12.33 39.45
C LYS A 88 -0.28 11.77 39.45
N ARG A 89 -0.05 10.54 39.95
CA ARG A 89 1.26 9.86 39.83
C ARG A 89 1.65 9.63 38.38
N TRP A 90 0.71 9.15 37.56
CA TRP A 90 0.93 8.93 36.12
C TRP A 90 1.29 10.23 35.39
N TRP A 91 0.59 11.33 35.69
CA TRP A 91 0.79 12.65 35.09
C TRP A 91 2.09 13.29 35.58
N LYS A 92 2.38 13.21 36.88
CA LYS A 92 3.65 13.64 37.47
C LYS A 92 4.84 12.98 36.78
N HIS A 93 4.75 11.68 36.48
CA HIS A 93 5.79 11.00 35.70
C HIS A 93 5.97 11.62 34.31
N LYS A 94 4.89 12.01 33.61
CA LYS A 94 5.02 12.66 32.30
C LYS A 94 5.66 14.04 32.41
N ILE A 95 5.30 14.81 33.44
CA ILE A 95 5.90 16.12 33.70
C ILE A 95 7.39 16.01 34.08
N MET A 96 7.78 15.02 34.89
CA MET A 96 9.18 14.82 35.28
C MET A 96 10.10 14.55 34.08
N HIS A 97 9.57 13.94 33.03
CA HIS A 97 10.28 13.68 31.78
C HIS A 97 9.70 14.57 30.68
N VAL A 98 9.98 15.88 30.72
CA VAL A 98 9.35 16.86 29.82
C VAL A 98 9.47 16.47 28.33
N TRP A 99 10.60 15.88 27.94
CA TRP A 99 10.81 15.36 26.58
C TRP A 99 9.76 14.32 26.15
N LEU A 100 9.19 13.56 27.09
CA LEU A 100 8.16 12.56 26.83
C LEU A 100 6.85 13.22 26.37
N LEU A 101 6.52 14.39 26.92
CA LEU A 101 5.33 15.13 26.50
C LEU A 101 5.49 15.70 25.09
N ALA A 102 6.68 16.22 24.76
CA ALA A 102 7.01 16.63 23.40
C ALA A 102 6.95 15.45 22.40
N ALA A 103 7.25 14.23 22.85
CA ALA A 103 7.14 13.04 22.03
C ALA A 103 5.69 12.52 21.89
N ILE A 104 4.76 12.94 22.76
CA ILE A 104 3.36 12.49 22.75
C ILE A 104 2.45 13.54 22.07
N ILE A 105 2.64 14.82 22.38
CA ILE A 105 1.73 15.91 22.00
C ILE A 105 2.38 16.75 20.91
N GLN A 106 1.71 16.86 19.76
CA GLN A 106 2.24 17.53 18.59
C GLN A 106 2.65 18.99 18.84
N CYS A 107 1.83 19.75 19.57
CA CYS A 107 2.10 21.17 19.82
C CYS A 107 3.32 21.41 20.74
N LEU A 108 3.80 20.37 21.44
CA LEU A 108 5.00 20.40 22.26
C LEU A 108 6.24 19.83 21.55
N SER A 109 6.05 19.20 20.38
CA SER A 109 7.14 18.60 19.61
C SER A 109 7.93 19.66 18.84
N CYS A 110 9.24 19.42 18.68
CA CYS A 110 10.09 20.18 17.78
C CYS A 110 10.15 19.57 16.37
N ILE A 111 9.57 18.39 16.17
CA ILE A 111 9.46 17.75 14.85
C ILE A 111 8.64 18.67 13.94
N ALA A 112 9.09 18.85 12.70
CA ALA A 112 8.34 19.66 11.74
C ALA A 112 6.96 19.04 11.51
N LEU A 113 5.92 19.87 11.39
CA LEU A 113 4.52 19.42 11.27
C LEU A 113 4.31 18.31 10.21
N ASN A 114 4.91 18.49 9.02
CA ASN A 114 4.82 17.52 7.94
C ASN A 114 5.49 16.18 8.30
N ASP A 115 6.63 16.21 8.98
CA ASP A 115 7.35 15.02 9.43
C ASP A 115 6.60 14.32 10.56
N TRP A 116 6.01 15.10 11.48
CA TRP A 116 5.16 14.56 12.53
C TRP A 116 3.99 13.79 11.92
N HIS A 117 3.29 14.36 10.94
CA HIS A 117 2.17 13.69 10.27
C HIS A 117 2.60 12.50 9.39
N SER A 118 3.80 12.53 8.80
CA SER A 118 4.32 11.43 7.99
C SER A 118 4.74 10.22 8.84
N MET A 119 5.15 10.46 10.08
CA MET A 119 5.44 9.41 11.04
C MET A 119 4.13 8.77 11.54
N PRO A 120 3.89 7.47 11.28
CA PRO A 120 2.66 6.83 11.71
C PRO A 120 2.56 6.81 13.25
N ALA A 121 1.43 7.27 13.77
CA ALA A 121 1.11 7.25 15.19
C ALA A 121 0.68 5.86 15.70
N THR A 122 0.64 4.89 14.80
CA THR A 122 0.01 3.58 15.00
C THR A 122 1.06 2.48 15.13
N THR A 123 0.73 1.50 15.96
CA THR A 123 1.67 0.47 16.38
C THR A 123 1.86 -0.65 15.36
N ASN A 124 1.10 -0.73 14.28
CA ASN A 124 1.09 -1.94 13.45
C ASN A 124 2.48 -2.40 13.00
N LEU A 125 3.41 -1.48 12.72
CA LEU A 125 4.77 -1.87 12.38
C LEU A 125 5.62 -2.24 13.62
N GLY A 126 5.59 -1.43 14.68
CA GLY A 126 6.38 -1.66 15.90
C GLY A 126 5.88 -2.81 16.77
N GLU A 127 4.57 -2.99 16.92
CA GLU A 127 3.96 -4.14 17.59
C GLU A 127 4.10 -5.42 16.78
N ALA A 128 3.99 -5.36 15.45
CA ALA A 128 4.30 -6.53 14.63
C ALA A 128 5.78 -6.91 14.75
N GLN A 129 6.68 -5.92 14.87
CA GLN A 129 8.08 -6.18 15.19
C GLN A 129 8.24 -6.81 16.58
N HIS A 130 7.52 -6.36 17.61
CA HIS A 130 7.55 -7.02 18.91
C HIS A 130 7.06 -8.46 18.84
N ALA A 131 5.93 -8.73 18.18
CA ALA A 131 5.43 -10.09 18.02
C ALA A 131 6.40 -10.97 17.22
N HIS A 132 6.97 -10.44 16.13
CA HIS A 132 7.97 -11.14 15.32
C HIS A 132 9.25 -11.41 16.12
N ASN A 133 9.81 -10.40 16.79
CA ASN A 133 11.00 -10.56 17.61
C ASN A 133 10.74 -11.54 18.75
N ASN A 134 9.61 -11.43 19.45
CA ASN A 134 9.23 -12.37 20.50
C ASN A 134 9.10 -13.82 19.98
N ALA A 135 8.62 -14.01 18.75
CA ALA A 135 8.56 -15.34 18.14
C ALA A 135 9.95 -15.90 17.80
N GLU A 136 10.90 -15.04 17.44
CA GLU A 136 12.23 -15.44 16.99
C GLU A 136 13.24 -15.56 18.14
N THR A 137 13.20 -14.63 19.11
CA THR A 137 14.11 -14.59 20.25
C THR A 137 13.50 -15.18 21.51
N GLY A 138 12.17 -15.22 21.65
CA GLY A 138 11.48 -15.57 22.89
C GLY A 138 11.26 -14.34 23.79
N THR A 139 10.57 -14.54 24.92
CA THR A 139 10.26 -13.52 25.93
C THR A 139 10.92 -13.88 27.27
N GLN A 140 11.08 -12.90 28.18
CA GLN A 140 11.56 -13.10 29.56
C GLN A 140 12.96 -13.76 29.70
N MET A 141 13.85 -13.56 28.73
CA MET A 141 15.23 -14.06 28.82
C MET A 141 16.11 -13.17 29.70
N GLY A 142 17.17 -13.75 30.27
CA GLY A 142 18.22 -12.98 30.93
C GLY A 142 18.94 -12.05 29.94
N ILE A 143 19.45 -10.90 30.42
CA ILE A 143 20.07 -9.87 29.56
C ILE A 143 21.21 -10.42 28.68
N ILE A 144 22.06 -11.29 29.24
CA ILE A 144 23.19 -11.87 28.49
C ILE A 144 22.67 -12.85 27.42
N GLU A 145 21.65 -13.62 27.73
CA GLU A 145 21.04 -14.57 26.80
C GLU A 145 20.33 -13.83 25.67
N SER A 146 19.61 -12.75 25.98
CA SER A 146 18.94 -11.93 24.98
C SER A 146 19.96 -11.32 24.01
N PHE A 147 21.09 -10.80 24.50
CA PHE A 147 22.15 -10.30 23.61
C PHE A 147 22.68 -11.37 22.66
N LYS A 148 22.91 -12.60 23.14
CA LYS A 148 23.38 -13.70 22.27
C LYS A 148 22.35 -14.04 21.20
N LYS A 149 21.07 -14.19 21.56
CA LYS A 149 20.01 -14.49 20.59
C LYS A 149 19.78 -13.36 19.59
N TYR A 150 19.84 -12.11 20.03
CA TYR A 150 19.74 -10.97 19.12
C TYR A 150 20.92 -10.94 18.14
N ALA A 151 22.15 -11.22 18.59
CA ALA A 151 23.29 -11.32 17.70
C ALA A 151 23.15 -12.44 16.66
N GLU A 152 22.66 -13.62 17.06
CA GLU A 152 22.36 -14.73 16.15
C GLU A 152 21.25 -14.38 15.16
N TYR A 153 20.19 -13.74 15.62
CA TYR A 153 19.08 -13.25 14.80
C TYR A 153 19.57 -12.24 13.75
N ASP A 154 20.33 -11.23 14.17
CA ASP A 154 20.86 -10.19 13.29
C ASP A 154 21.83 -10.75 12.27
N ALA A 155 22.72 -11.67 12.67
CA ALA A 155 23.63 -12.35 11.74
C ALA A 155 22.87 -13.14 10.66
N ARG A 156 21.83 -13.89 11.06
CA ARG A 156 20.96 -14.61 10.12
C ARG A 156 20.24 -13.63 9.19
N ARG A 157 19.69 -12.54 9.71
CA ARG A 157 18.94 -11.58 8.90
C ARG A 157 19.83 -10.80 7.94
N ALA A 158 21.05 -10.45 8.36
CA ALA A 158 22.07 -9.84 7.51
C ALA A 158 22.46 -10.79 6.37
N ALA A 159 22.68 -12.08 6.66
CA ALA A 159 22.95 -13.08 5.63
C ALA A 159 21.78 -13.21 4.63
N GLU A 160 20.53 -13.23 5.11
CA GLU A 160 19.36 -13.25 4.22
C GLU A 160 19.27 -11.99 3.34
N ILE A 161 19.55 -10.81 3.88
CA ILE A 161 19.57 -9.56 3.11
C ILE A 161 20.68 -9.59 2.06
N ALA A 162 21.89 -10.05 2.41
CA ALA A 162 23.00 -10.19 1.48
C ALA A 162 22.65 -11.13 0.32
N VAL A 163 22.05 -12.28 0.61
CA VAL A 163 21.57 -13.22 -0.42
C VAL A 163 20.49 -12.58 -1.30
N LYS A 164 19.54 -11.84 -0.71
CA LYS A 164 18.49 -11.13 -1.49
C LYS A 164 19.08 -10.08 -2.42
N LEU A 165 20.07 -9.32 -1.95
CA LEU A 165 20.76 -8.31 -2.75
C LEU A 165 21.59 -8.94 -3.87
N ALA A 166 22.32 -10.03 -3.58
CA ALA A 166 23.15 -10.72 -4.57
C ALA A 166 22.32 -11.42 -5.65
N THR A 167 21.18 -12.02 -5.28
CA THR A 167 20.34 -12.79 -6.21
C THR A 167 19.23 -11.99 -6.88
N GLY A 168 18.94 -10.77 -6.38
CA GLY A 168 17.76 -9.99 -6.78
C GLY A 168 16.43 -10.63 -6.37
N ASN A 169 16.44 -11.73 -5.62
CA ASN A 169 15.26 -12.50 -5.26
C ASN A 169 14.88 -12.22 -3.81
N LEU A 170 13.90 -11.32 -3.61
CA LEU A 170 13.25 -11.21 -2.31
C LEU A 170 12.55 -12.54 -1.99
N LYS A 171 12.92 -13.15 -0.86
CA LYS A 171 12.26 -14.31 -0.25
C LYS A 171 10.81 -13.91 0.09
N ASN A 172 9.95 -14.10 -0.89
CA ASN A 172 8.50 -14.07 -0.79
C ASN A 172 8.08 -15.55 -0.90
N ASN A 173 7.10 -15.98 -0.12
CA ASN A 173 6.57 -17.34 -0.19
C ASN A 173 6.13 -17.69 -1.61
N GLN A 174 5.78 -16.73 -2.46
CA GLN A 174 5.45 -16.95 -3.88
C GLN A 174 6.65 -16.97 -4.83
N ASN A 175 7.87 -16.75 -4.32
CA ASN A 175 9.07 -16.52 -5.11
C ASN A 175 10.17 -17.55 -4.84
N GLU A 176 9.86 -18.60 -4.08
CA GLU A 176 10.75 -19.76 -3.95
C GLU A 176 10.91 -20.45 -5.31
N LEU A 177 12.02 -21.18 -5.47
CA LEU A 177 12.33 -21.91 -6.70
C LEU A 177 11.16 -22.81 -7.13
N VAL A 178 10.56 -23.53 -6.18
CA VAL A 178 9.41 -24.41 -6.45
C VAL A 178 8.23 -23.63 -7.04
N HIS A 179 7.90 -22.47 -6.48
CA HIS A 179 6.81 -21.63 -6.99
C HIS A 179 7.13 -21.02 -8.35
N ARG A 180 8.39 -20.63 -8.59
CA ARG A 180 8.86 -20.17 -9.90
C ARG A 180 8.78 -21.27 -10.96
N TYR A 181 9.24 -22.47 -10.63
CA TYR A 181 9.13 -23.65 -11.52
C TYR A 181 7.68 -24.00 -11.79
N ALA A 182 6.82 -24.06 -10.77
CA ALA A 182 5.39 -24.33 -10.94
C ALA A 182 4.71 -23.26 -11.79
N SER A 183 5.02 -21.97 -11.58
CA SER A 183 4.49 -20.87 -12.38
C SER A 183 4.99 -20.91 -13.83
N SER A 184 6.27 -21.19 -14.04
CA SER A 184 6.84 -21.38 -15.38
C SER A 184 6.19 -22.56 -16.09
N SER A 185 6.06 -23.70 -15.42
CA SER A 185 5.39 -24.89 -15.96
C SER A 185 3.94 -24.60 -16.33
N ARG A 186 3.18 -23.91 -15.47
CA ARG A 186 1.82 -23.44 -15.80
C ARG A 186 1.78 -22.52 -17.01
N ARG A 187 2.74 -21.60 -17.15
CA ARG A 187 2.84 -20.72 -18.33
C ARG A 187 3.13 -21.52 -19.61
N HIS A 188 4.04 -22.49 -19.55
CA HIS A 188 4.33 -23.37 -20.69
C HIS A 188 3.12 -24.22 -21.07
N ALA A 189 2.45 -24.84 -20.09
CA ALA A 189 1.23 -25.60 -20.33
C ALA A 189 0.11 -24.73 -20.92
N ALA A 190 -0.08 -23.52 -20.41
CA ALA A 190 -1.06 -22.58 -20.95
C ALA A 190 -0.72 -22.15 -22.39
N ALA A 191 0.56 -21.90 -22.68
CA ALA A 191 1.02 -21.56 -24.03
C ALA A 191 0.82 -22.74 -25.00
N ALA A 192 1.15 -23.97 -24.58
CA ALA A 192 0.92 -25.18 -25.36
C ALA A 192 -0.57 -25.38 -25.65
N ASN A 193 -1.42 -25.29 -24.62
CA ASN A 193 -2.87 -25.40 -24.77
C ASN A 193 -3.45 -24.33 -25.70
N LYS A 194 -2.92 -23.09 -25.64
CA LYS A 194 -3.32 -22.01 -26.56
C LYS A 194 -2.92 -22.34 -28.00
N ALA A 195 -1.71 -22.88 -28.21
CA ALA A 195 -1.25 -23.28 -29.53
C ALA A 195 -2.10 -24.43 -30.12
N THR A 196 -2.39 -25.45 -29.32
CA THR A 196 -3.27 -26.56 -29.75
C THR A 196 -4.68 -26.07 -30.09
N LYS A 197 -5.25 -25.16 -29.29
CA LYS A 197 -6.56 -24.57 -29.59
C LYS A 197 -6.55 -23.74 -30.89
N ALA A 198 -5.46 -23.01 -31.15
CA ALA A 198 -5.31 -22.25 -32.39
C ALA A 198 -5.22 -23.19 -33.61
N GLN A 199 -4.41 -24.26 -33.52
CA GLN A 199 -4.32 -25.28 -34.57
C GLN A 199 -5.68 -25.92 -34.87
N ALA A 200 -6.43 -26.32 -33.84
CA ALA A 200 -7.76 -26.89 -34.02
C ALA A 200 -8.77 -25.89 -34.63
N ALA A 201 -8.61 -24.59 -34.37
CA ALA A 201 -9.43 -23.56 -34.99
C ALA A 201 -9.06 -23.38 -36.48
N ASP A 202 -7.76 -23.37 -36.81
CA ASP A 202 -7.29 -23.27 -38.19
C ASP A 202 -7.75 -24.48 -39.03
N GLU A 203 -7.66 -25.70 -38.47
CA GLU A 203 -8.18 -26.91 -39.12
C GLU A 203 -9.69 -26.81 -39.41
N ARG A 204 -10.47 -26.24 -38.49
CA ARG A 204 -11.91 -26.00 -38.72
C ARG A 204 -12.15 -24.98 -39.82
N VAL A 205 -11.36 -23.92 -39.91
CA VAL A 205 -11.46 -22.92 -40.98
C VAL A 205 -11.14 -23.58 -42.33
N VAL A 206 -10.11 -24.43 -42.41
CA VAL A 206 -9.78 -25.19 -43.62
C VAL A 206 -10.93 -26.13 -44.00
N ALA A 207 -11.52 -26.85 -43.05
CA ALA A 207 -12.66 -27.72 -43.31
C ALA A 207 -13.88 -26.94 -43.85
N LEU A 208 -14.23 -25.81 -43.23
CA LEU A 208 -15.37 -24.98 -43.64
C LEU A 208 -15.14 -24.29 -45.00
N THR A 209 -13.91 -23.92 -45.32
CA THR A 209 -13.58 -23.34 -46.63
C THR A 209 -13.70 -24.39 -47.74
N ASN A 210 -13.30 -25.63 -47.47
CA ASN A 210 -13.48 -26.75 -48.40
C ASN A 210 -14.96 -27.09 -48.63
N THR A 211 -15.78 -27.14 -47.57
CA THR A 211 -17.22 -27.41 -47.71
C THR A 211 -17.94 -26.29 -48.47
N LYS A 212 -17.58 -25.03 -48.20
CA LYS A 212 -18.09 -23.89 -48.97
C LYS A 212 -17.76 -24.02 -50.46
N ALA A 213 -16.51 -24.37 -50.79
CA ALA A 213 -16.09 -24.57 -52.17
C ALA A 213 -16.89 -25.70 -52.87
N GLN A 214 -17.20 -26.79 -52.16
CA GLN A 214 -18.08 -27.86 -52.67
C GLN A 214 -19.50 -27.37 -52.93
N ILE A 215 -20.13 -26.69 -51.96
CA ILE A 215 -21.50 -26.15 -52.11
C ILE A 215 -21.56 -25.14 -53.26
N ASP A 216 -20.57 -24.27 -53.42
CA ASP A 216 -20.49 -23.32 -54.52
C ASP A 216 -20.38 -24.01 -55.89
N ALA A 217 -19.65 -25.14 -55.96
CA ALA A 217 -19.55 -25.97 -57.16
C ALA A 217 -20.90 -26.65 -57.49
N GLU A 218 -21.58 -27.23 -56.50
CA GLU A 218 -22.90 -27.84 -56.65
C GLU A 218 -23.95 -26.81 -57.09
N LEU A 219 -23.98 -25.63 -56.48
CA LEU A 219 -24.87 -24.54 -56.88
C LEU A 219 -24.62 -24.10 -58.32
N LYS A 220 -23.36 -24.09 -58.76
CA LYS A 220 -23.02 -23.76 -60.15
C LYS A 220 -23.52 -24.83 -61.13
N GLN A 221 -23.42 -26.10 -60.78
CA GLN A 221 -23.97 -27.22 -61.56
C GLN A 221 -25.50 -27.16 -61.63
N ALA A 222 -26.18 -27.05 -60.49
CA ALA A 222 -27.64 -26.94 -60.42
C ALA A 222 -28.18 -25.75 -61.21
N LYS A 223 -27.48 -24.60 -61.18
CA LYS A 223 -27.84 -23.43 -62.01
C LYS A 223 -27.65 -23.68 -63.51
N ALA A 224 -26.65 -24.46 -63.91
CA ALA A 224 -26.45 -24.83 -65.31
C ALA A 224 -27.57 -25.78 -65.79
N GLU A 225 -27.94 -26.77 -64.98
CA GLU A 225 -29.04 -27.71 -65.24
C GLU A 225 -30.40 -27.01 -65.30
N ALA A 226 -30.66 -26.05 -64.39
CA ALA A 226 -31.89 -25.26 -64.42
C ALA A 226 -31.99 -24.41 -65.69
N LYS A 227 -30.86 -23.88 -66.19
CA LYS A 227 -30.82 -23.13 -67.47
C LYS A 227 -31.06 -24.04 -68.67
N SER A 228 -30.54 -25.27 -68.69
CA SER A 228 -30.82 -26.22 -69.78
C SER A 228 -32.28 -26.70 -69.78
N ASN A 229 -32.89 -26.90 -68.60
CA ASN A 229 -34.30 -27.30 -68.48
C ASN A 229 -35.33 -26.17 -68.71
N SER A 230 -34.88 -24.91 -68.67
CA SER A 230 -35.74 -23.72 -68.85
C SER A 230 -36.10 -23.38 -70.30
N SER A 231 -35.49 -24.04 -71.30
CA SER A 231 -35.74 -23.75 -72.73
C SER A 231 -37.07 -24.32 -73.26
N GLY A 232 -37.79 -25.13 -72.47
CA GLY A 232 -39.07 -25.77 -72.86
C GLY A 232 -40.33 -25.22 -72.19
N ARG A 233 -40.25 -24.20 -71.31
CA ARG A 233 -41.42 -23.79 -70.52
C ARG A 233 -42.31 -22.79 -71.28
N VAL A 234 -43.36 -23.33 -71.87
CA VAL A 234 -44.50 -22.63 -72.49
C VAL A 234 -44.97 -21.47 -71.60
N ARG A 235 -45.05 -20.28 -72.21
CA ARG A 235 -45.54 -19.03 -71.63
C ARG A 235 -47.04 -19.15 -71.32
N VAL A 236 -47.39 -19.63 -70.12
CA VAL A 236 -48.77 -19.57 -69.63
C VAL A 236 -49.09 -18.11 -69.29
N ARG A 237 -50.03 -17.56 -70.07
CA ARG A 237 -50.60 -16.22 -69.92
C ARG A 237 -51.24 -16.08 -68.54
N ARG A 238 -50.80 -15.05 -67.81
CA ARG A 238 -51.32 -14.63 -66.50
C ARG A 238 -52.69 -13.96 -66.69
N PRO A 239 -53.79 -14.45 -66.07
CA PRO A 239 -55.03 -13.70 -66.00
C PRO A 239 -54.96 -12.59 -64.94
N THR A 240 -55.77 -11.57 -65.20
CA THR A 240 -55.94 -10.30 -64.53
C THR A 240 -56.58 -10.40 -63.13
N LYS A 241 -56.02 -9.59 -62.22
CA LYS A 241 -56.67 -8.74 -61.21
C LYS A 241 -57.93 -9.28 -60.49
N GLU A 242 -57.83 -9.45 -59.18
CA GLU A 242 -58.95 -9.17 -58.28
C GLU A 242 -58.48 -8.66 -56.91
N LYS A 243 -59.24 -7.69 -56.39
CA LYS A 243 -59.07 -6.98 -55.13
C LYS A 243 -59.89 -7.69 -54.04
N SER A 244 -59.32 -7.87 -52.86
CA SER A 244 -60.00 -7.93 -51.54
C SER A 244 -58.86 -7.90 -50.50
N ALA A 245 -58.70 -6.90 -49.62
CA ALA A 245 -59.56 -6.38 -48.56
C ALA A 245 -59.88 -7.42 -47.47
N ASP A 246 -59.42 -7.09 -46.25
CA ASP A 246 -59.90 -7.55 -44.93
C ASP A 246 -59.65 -9.04 -44.57
N ASN A 247 -59.39 -9.45 -43.32
CA ASN A 247 -59.16 -8.82 -42.02
C ASN A 247 -58.71 -9.92 -41.03
N THR A 248 -58.08 -9.53 -39.92
CA THR A 248 -58.10 -10.15 -38.56
C THR A 248 -57.46 -11.51 -38.18
N SER A 249 -56.75 -11.43 -37.03
CA SER A 249 -56.66 -12.41 -35.92
C SER A 249 -55.81 -13.68 -36.15
N GLU A 250 -55.00 -14.23 -35.25
CA GLU A 250 -55.08 -14.32 -33.78
C GLU A 250 -53.76 -14.87 -33.18
N LYS A 251 -53.56 -14.55 -31.90
CA LYS A 251 -52.56 -15.00 -30.91
C LYS A 251 -52.13 -16.49 -30.96
N ASN A 252 -50.87 -16.75 -30.59
CA ASN A 252 -50.45 -17.73 -29.54
C ASN A 252 -48.94 -17.54 -29.25
N SER A 253 -48.56 -17.05 -28.05
CA SER A 253 -47.98 -17.84 -26.93
C SER A 253 -46.98 -18.90 -27.41
N SER A 254 -45.69 -18.84 -27.06
CA SER A 254 -45.14 -19.20 -25.74
C SER A 254 -43.61 -18.97 -25.72
N ALA A 255 -43.06 -18.56 -24.58
CA ALA A 255 -41.64 -18.62 -24.24
C ALA A 255 -41.19 -20.10 -24.00
N PRO A 256 -39.90 -20.48 -23.90
CA PRO A 256 -38.96 -19.94 -22.90
C PRO A 256 -37.48 -19.80 -23.34
N ASP A 257 -36.73 -19.15 -22.44
CA ASP A 257 -35.30 -19.26 -22.16
C ASP A 257 -34.27 -19.05 -23.27
N ALA A 258 -33.72 -17.83 -23.28
CA ALA A 258 -32.39 -17.56 -23.82
C ALA A 258 -31.50 -17.00 -22.70
N SER A 259 -30.67 -17.90 -22.17
CA SER A 259 -29.50 -17.63 -21.36
C SER A 259 -28.65 -16.54 -22.02
N ALA A 260 -28.50 -15.42 -21.33
CA ALA A 260 -27.59 -14.36 -21.71
C ALA A 260 -26.14 -14.82 -21.46
N GLU A 261 -25.53 -15.45 -22.46
CA GLU A 261 -24.08 -15.54 -22.52
C GLU A 261 -23.52 -14.18 -22.96
N SER A 262 -22.79 -13.56 -22.04
CA SER A 262 -22.04 -12.34 -22.25
C SER A 262 -21.02 -12.52 -23.37
N SER A 263 -21.21 -11.73 -24.42
CA SER A 263 -20.31 -11.56 -25.55
C SER A 263 -19.00 -10.92 -25.09
N GLU A 264 -17.97 -11.74 -24.92
CA GLU A 264 -16.60 -11.29 -24.68
C GLU A 264 -15.98 -10.85 -26.02
N SER A 265 -16.06 -9.55 -26.31
CA SER A 265 -15.43 -8.95 -27.50
C SER A 265 -13.91 -8.98 -27.35
N THR A 266 -13.26 -10.02 -27.85
CA THR A 266 -11.80 -10.06 -27.95
C THR A 266 -11.37 -9.41 -29.27
N GLN A 267 -11.04 -8.12 -29.22
CA GLN A 267 -10.30 -7.44 -30.29
C GLN A 267 -8.90 -8.07 -30.43
N LEU A 268 -8.68 -8.83 -31.50
CA LEU A 268 -7.33 -9.19 -31.94
C LEU A 268 -6.61 -7.93 -32.45
N ARG A 269 -5.74 -7.37 -31.61
CA ARG A 269 -4.64 -6.50 -32.05
C ARG A 269 -3.37 -7.34 -32.17
N SER A 270 -3.04 -7.72 -33.40
CA SER A 270 -1.72 -8.22 -33.75
C SER A 270 -0.70 -7.08 -33.62
N ARG A 271 0.20 -7.18 -32.64
CA ARG A 271 1.45 -6.42 -32.62
C ARG A 271 2.57 -7.41 -32.33
N GLU A 272 3.41 -7.62 -33.35
CA GLU A 272 4.71 -8.28 -33.24
C GLU A 272 5.61 -7.51 -32.26
N PRO A 273 6.30 -8.18 -31.32
CA PRO A 273 7.40 -7.58 -30.61
C PRO A 273 8.70 -7.80 -31.38
N GLN A 274 9.24 -6.73 -31.98
CA GLN A 274 10.63 -6.72 -32.42
C GLN A 274 11.55 -6.64 -31.20
N LEU A 275 12.32 -7.72 -31.00
CA LEU A 275 13.47 -7.76 -30.10
C LEU A 275 14.65 -7.07 -30.78
N SER A 276 14.87 -5.81 -30.45
CA SER A 276 16.12 -5.09 -30.76
C SER A 276 16.92 -4.91 -29.48
N SER A 277 17.86 -5.83 -29.25
CA SER A 277 18.92 -5.69 -28.25
C SER A 277 20.02 -4.80 -28.81
N THR A 278 20.09 -3.55 -28.36
CA THR A 278 21.27 -2.71 -28.55
C THR A 278 21.54 -1.97 -27.25
N VAL A 279 22.51 -2.47 -26.48
CA VAL A 279 23.05 -1.81 -25.30
C VAL A 279 24.05 -0.77 -25.78
N ALA A 280 23.69 0.51 -25.66
CA ALA A 280 24.61 1.62 -25.85
C ALA A 280 25.30 1.99 -24.51
N PRO A 281 26.59 2.35 -24.52
CA PRO A 281 27.32 2.71 -23.31
C PRO A 281 26.90 4.11 -22.80
N ILE A 282 26.66 4.20 -21.50
CA ILE A 282 26.36 5.46 -20.80
C ILE A 282 27.65 6.26 -20.66
N THR A 283 27.74 7.37 -21.40
CA THR A 283 28.81 8.35 -21.26
C THR A 283 28.47 9.36 -20.15
N THR A 284 29.45 9.59 -19.28
CA THR A 284 29.46 10.50 -18.15
C THR A 284 29.56 11.96 -18.59
N ALA A 285 28.43 12.61 -18.88
CA ALA A 285 28.41 14.05 -19.21
C ALA A 285 27.24 14.86 -18.61
N ALA A 286 26.41 14.28 -17.72
CA ALA A 286 25.21 14.94 -17.20
C ALA A 286 25.33 15.53 -15.78
N LYS A 287 26.54 15.84 -15.29
CA LYS A 287 26.75 16.34 -13.91
C LYS A 287 27.01 17.85 -13.79
N ALA A 288 27.04 18.61 -14.90
CA ALA A 288 27.38 20.03 -14.89
C ALA A 288 26.18 21.00 -14.98
N ALA A 289 24.97 20.54 -15.35
CA ALA A 289 23.82 21.42 -15.59
C ALA A 289 22.89 21.65 -14.38
N LYS A 290 23.08 20.95 -13.26
CA LYS A 290 22.17 21.02 -12.09
C LYS A 290 22.61 21.98 -10.97
N ARG A 291 23.71 22.73 -11.15
CA ARG A 291 24.26 23.63 -10.12
C ARG A 291 23.83 25.10 -10.21
N LYS A 292 22.92 25.46 -11.13
CA LYS A 292 22.44 26.87 -11.28
C LYS A 292 20.96 27.08 -10.94
N ALA A 293 20.21 26.05 -10.57
CA ALA A 293 18.79 26.17 -10.25
C ALA A 293 18.48 26.41 -8.75
N ASP A 294 19.43 26.17 -7.85
CA ASP A 294 19.20 26.26 -6.40
C ASP A 294 19.56 27.63 -5.78
N ALA A 295 19.94 28.63 -6.59
CA ALA A 295 20.36 29.94 -6.10
C ALA A 295 19.21 30.94 -5.87
N ASN A 296 17.95 30.53 -6.06
CA ASN A 296 16.78 31.43 -5.99
C ASN A 296 15.71 30.96 -4.99
N VAL A 297 16.12 30.28 -3.91
CA VAL A 297 15.24 30.02 -2.77
C VAL A 297 15.33 31.22 -1.83
N THR A 298 14.31 32.07 -1.89
CA THR A 298 14.06 33.14 -0.91
C THR A 298 14.21 32.61 0.52
N PRO A 299 14.95 33.30 1.43
CA PRO A 299 15.11 32.85 2.80
C PRO A 299 13.74 32.85 3.48
N THR A 300 13.20 31.66 3.71
CA THR A 300 12.03 31.46 4.55
C THR A 300 12.31 32.05 5.92
N LYS A 301 11.40 32.92 6.39
CA LYS A 301 11.43 33.57 7.70
C LYS A 301 12.00 32.59 8.74
N ARG A 302 13.11 32.97 9.39
CA ARG A 302 13.70 32.25 10.53
C ARG A 302 12.55 31.80 11.44
N ARG A 303 12.31 30.49 11.51
CA ARG A 303 11.36 29.92 12.48
C ARG A 303 11.78 30.43 13.85
N LYS A 304 10.82 30.98 14.62
CA LYS A 304 11.05 31.27 16.04
C LYS A 304 11.64 30.01 16.66
N LYS A 305 12.76 30.14 17.38
CA LYS A 305 13.40 29.02 18.07
C LYS A 305 12.31 28.27 18.84
N CYS A 306 12.14 27.00 18.50
CA CYS A 306 11.27 26.12 19.26
C CYS A 306 12.05 25.86 20.55
N ASP A 307 11.80 26.67 21.57
CA ASP A 307 12.26 26.40 22.92
C ASP A 307 11.07 25.82 23.69
N PRO A 308 10.77 24.52 23.51
CA PRO A 308 9.60 23.88 24.12
C PRO A 308 9.69 23.89 25.66
N LEU A 309 10.86 24.21 26.22
CA LEU A 309 11.09 24.21 27.66
C LEU A 309 10.87 25.57 28.30
N GLU A 310 11.22 26.69 27.65
CA GLU A 310 11.08 28.03 28.27
C GLU A 310 9.62 28.40 28.59
N GLY A 311 8.69 28.19 27.66
CA GLY A 311 7.27 28.51 27.88
C GLY A 311 6.59 27.58 28.89
N TRP A 312 7.03 26.32 28.94
CA TRP A 312 6.40 25.28 29.76
C TRP A 312 6.98 25.19 31.17
N ALA A 313 8.28 25.43 31.34
CA ALA A 313 8.94 25.48 32.65
C ALA A 313 8.41 26.64 33.52
N LEU A 314 7.92 27.73 32.92
CA LEU A 314 7.27 28.83 33.64
C LEU A 314 5.93 28.41 34.24
N GLY A 315 5.12 27.61 33.53
CA GLY A 315 3.85 27.10 34.04
C GLY A 315 4.01 26.03 35.13
N ILE A 316 4.99 25.12 34.99
CA ILE A 316 5.23 24.07 36.00
C ILE A 316 5.78 24.63 37.31
N LYS A 317 6.59 25.70 37.27
CA LYS A 317 7.11 26.34 38.48
C LYS A 317 6.00 26.92 39.38
N GLN A 318 4.80 27.18 38.85
CA GLN A 318 3.63 27.59 39.65
C GLN A 318 2.87 26.42 40.29
N GLN A 319 3.15 25.17 39.90
CA GLN A 319 2.46 23.97 40.41
C GLN A 319 3.28 23.13 41.40
N ARG A 320 4.52 23.54 41.70
CA ARG A 320 5.36 22.98 42.78
C ARG A 320 5.29 23.88 44.00
#